data_AF-A0A527GKH1-F1
#
_entry.id   AF-A0A527GKH1-F1
#
_cell.length_a   1.000
_cell.length_b   1.000
_cell.length_c   1.000
_cell.angle_alpha   90.00
_cell.angle_beta   90.00
_cell.angle_gamma   90.00
#
_symmetry.space_group_name_H-M   'P 1'
#
loop_
_entity.id
_entity.type
_entity.pdbx_description
1 polymer ?
#
loop_
_entity_poly.entity_id
_entity_poly.type
_entity_poly.pdbx_seq_one_letter_code
_entity_poly.pdbx_strand_id
1 'polypeptide(L)'
;DGTWRPPVTDGSGQDRRVLKAAFDLLKSVGYHVQNGTMLDPQGKPFSFEILTASQDEERLAGIYQRTLEKIGIDLTIRSLDGDQIQSRKQRFDFEVLIGSSGFNNSLSPGIEQ
;
A
#
# COMPACT_ATOMS: atom_id res chain seq x y z
N ASP A 1 1.60 24.14 7.06
CA ASP A 1 2.71 24.29 8.02
C ASP A 1 3.88 23.33 7.76
N GLY A 2 3.76 22.32 6.87
CA GLY A 2 4.91 21.55 6.36
C GLY A 2 5.51 20.58 7.38
N THR A 3 4.78 20.33 8.46
CA THR A 3 5.15 19.49 9.61
C THR A 3 4.94 18.00 9.36
N TRP A 4 4.13 17.64 8.35
CA TRP A 4 3.91 16.24 7.99
C TRP A 4 5.19 15.59 7.49
N ARG A 5 5.49 14.42 8.04
CA ARG A 5 6.57 13.53 7.60
C ARG A 5 5.99 12.12 7.55
N PRO A 6 6.46 11.26 6.62
CA PRO A 6 6.20 9.84 6.70
C PRO A 6 6.56 9.33 8.11
N PRO A 7 5.80 8.38 8.67
CA PRO A 7 6.12 7.81 9.96
C PRO A 7 7.55 7.27 9.96
N VAL A 8 8.39 7.77 10.87
CA VAL A 8 9.71 7.20 11.10
C VAL A 8 9.52 5.89 11.86
N THR A 9 9.90 4.78 11.22
CA THR A 9 9.88 3.43 11.80
C THR A 9 11.31 2.95 12.00
N ASP A 10 11.51 1.93 12.83
CA ASP A 10 12.81 1.27 12.99
C ASP A 10 13.19 0.34 11.81
N GLY A 11 12.38 0.31 10.75
CA GLY A 11 12.59 -0.51 9.56
C GLY A 11 12.35 -2.01 9.75
N SER A 12 12.02 -2.46 10.96
CA SER A 12 11.80 -3.89 11.25
C SER A 12 10.42 -4.40 10.82
N GLY A 13 9.49 -3.49 10.54
CA GLY A 13 8.06 -3.78 10.40
C GLY A 13 7.40 -4.22 11.72
N GLN A 14 8.14 -4.24 12.84
CA GLN A 14 7.66 -4.59 14.18
C GLN A 14 7.37 -3.37 15.05
N ASP A 15 7.51 -2.15 14.52
CA ASP A 15 7.19 -0.92 15.25
C ASP A 15 5.70 -0.87 15.60
N ARG A 16 5.40 -1.38 16.80
CA ARG A 16 4.03 -1.46 17.34
C ARG A 16 3.38 -0.09 17.46
N ARG A 17 4.15 0.99 17.62
CA ARG A 17 3.61 2.34 17.76
C ARG A 17 2.99 2.80 16.44
N VAL A 18 3.68 2.56 15.33
CA VAL A 18 3.22 2.95 13.99
C VAL A 18 2.06 2.08 13.55
N LEU A 19 2.14 0.76 13.76
CA LEU A 19 1.03 -0.16 13.50
C LEU A 19 -0.22 0.19 14.32
N LYS A 20 -0.04 0.54 15.60
CA LYS A 20 -1.16 0.99 16.44
C LYS A 20 -1.78 2.26 15.91
N ALA A 21 -0.99 3.24 15.50
CA ALA A 21 -1.52 4.49 14.94
C ALA A 21 -2.34 4.25 13.66
N ALA A 22 -1.84 3.40 12.75
CA ALA A 22 -2.57 3.01 11.55
C ALA A 22 -3.88 2.27 11.89
N PHE A 23 -3.82 1.33 12.85
CA PHE A 23 -5.00 0.60 13.32
C PHE A 23 -6.04 1.52 13.97
N ASP A 24 -5.61 2.45 14.83
CA ASP A 24 -6.49 3.41 15.49
C ASP A 24 -7.17 4.33 14.46
N LEU A 25 -6.45 4.74 13.41
CA LEU A 25 -7.00 5.54 12.31
C LEU A 25 -8.11 4.78 11.57
N LEU A 26 -7.85 3.54 11.16
CA LEU A 26 -8.86 2.70 10.50
C LEU A 26 -10.08 2.49 11.41
N LYS A 27 -9.85 2.22 12.69
CA LYS A 27 -10.91 2.07 13.68
C LYS A 27 -11.76 3.34 13.84
N SER A 28 -11.14 4.52 13.76
CA SER A 28 -11.84 5.81 13.89
C SER A 28 -12.86 6.06 12.78
N VAL A 29 -12.71 5.39 11.63
CA VAL A 29 -13.61 5.52 10.47
C VAL A 29 -14.48 4.28 10.24
N GLY A 30 -14.59 3.40 11.25
CA GLY A 30 -15.55 2.29 11.27
C GLY A 30 -14.99 0.91 10.90
N TYR A 31 -13.70 0.80 10.58
CA TYR A 31 -13.08 -0.51 10.41
C TYR A 31 -12.93 -1.22 11.76
N HIS A 32 -12.97 -2.55 11.75
CA HIS A 32 -12.81 -3.33 12.97
C HIS A 32 -12.24 -4.72 12.66
N VAL A 33 -11.54 -5.31 13.63
CA VAL A 33 -11.04 -6.69 13.48
C VAL A 33 -12.02 -7.68 14.06
N GLN A 34 -12.38 -8.68 13.27
CA GLN A 34 -13.15 -9.85 13.69
C GLN A 34 -12.40 -11.11 13.28
N ASN A 35 -12.16 -12.02 14.23
CA ASN A 35 -11.44 -13.28 14.01
C ASN A 35 -10.06 -13.14 13.33
N GLY A 36 -9.34 -12.05 13.61
CA GLY A 36 -8.03 -11.77 13.01
C GLY A 36 -8.07 -11.11 11.63
N THR A 37 -9.27 -10.87 11.07
CA THR A 37 -9.47 -10.19 9.79
C THR A 37 -9.99 -8.78 10.03
N MET A 38 -9.37 -7.79 9.38
CA MET A 38 -9.88 -6.42 9.31
C MET A 38 -11.10 -6.39 8.41
N LEU A 39 -12.21 -5.88 8.92
CA LEU A 39 -13.45 -5.65 8.19
C LEU A 39 -13.65 -4.15 7.98
N ASP A 40 -14.20 -3.80 6.81
CA ASP A 40 -14.66 -2.45 6.52
C ASP A 40 -15.95 -2.10 7.29
N PRO A 41 -16.42 -0.84 7.23
CA PRO A 41 -17.66 -0.43 7.92
C PRO A 41 -18.92 -1.19 7.46
N GLN A 42 -18.87 -1.86 6.31
CA GLN A 42 -19.95 -2.67 5.75
C GLN A 42 -19.84 -4.15 6.15
N GLY A 43 -18.80 -4.53 6.89
CA GLY A 43 -18.55 -5.89 7.35
C GLY A 43 -17.85 -6.80 6.33
N LYS A 44 -17.33 -6.25 5.22
CA LYS A 44 -16.56 -7.02 4.23
C LYS A 44 -15.08 -7.06 4.64
N PRO A 45 -14.36 -8.18 4.42
CA PRO A 45 -12.91 -8.21 4.58
C PRO A 45 -12.24 -7.08 3.81
N PHE A 46 -11.43 -6.29 4.52
CA PHE A 46 -10.61 -5.27 3.89
C PHE A 46 -9.36 -5.93 3.32
N SER A 47 -9.38 -6.11 2.01
CA SER A 47 -8.28 -6.64 1.24
C SER A 47 -8.11 -5.89 -0.08
N PHE A 48 -6.91 -5.95 -0.64
CA PHE A 48 -6.61 -5.33 -1.92
C PHE A 48 -5.46 -6.03 -2.66
N GLU A 49 -5.23 -5.66 -3.91
CA GLU A 49 -4.19 -6.19 -4.79
C GLU A 49 -3.11 -5.16 -5.11
N ILE A 50 -1.84 -5.59 -5.03
CA ILE A 50 -0.70 -4.88 -5.61
C ILE A 50 -0.22 -5.62 -6.85
N LEU A 51 -0.14 -4.90 -7.96
CA LEU A 51 0.51 -5.38 -9.17
C LEU A 51 2.00 -5.03 -9.14
N THR A 52 2.84 -5.99 -9.52
CA THR A 52 4.31 -5.85 -9.56
C THR A 52 4.85 -6.24 -10.93
N ALA A 53 5.89 -5.54 -11.37
CA ALA A 53 6.53 -5.72 -12.68
C ALA A 53 7.99 -6.22 -12.58
N SER A 54 8.52 -6.36 -11.36
CA SER A 54 9.89 -6.81 -11.12
C SER A 54 10.04 -7.56 -9.80
N GLN A 55 11.14 -8.31 -9.66
CA GLN A 55 11.45 -9.03 -8.42
C GLN A 55 11.68 -8.10 -7.23
N ASP A 56 12.24 -6.91 -7.46
CA ASP A 56 12.44 -5.90 -6.41
C ASP A 56 11.10 -5.34 -5.91
N GLU A 57 10.16 -5.09 -6.83
CA GLU A 57 8.79 -4.70 -6.49
C GLU A 57 8.06 -5.79 -5.71
N GLU A 58 8.18 -7.05 -6.12
CA GLU A 58 7.60 -8.20 -5.42
C GLU A 58 8.17 -8.33 -4.00
N ARG A 59 9.49 -8.17 -3.85
CA ARG A 59 10.14 -8.19 -2.53
C ARG A 59 9.63 -7.06 -1.63
N LEU A 60 9.50 -5.85 -2.17
CA LEU A 60 8.96 -4.70 -1.45
C LEU A 60 7.50 -4.93 -1.04
N ALA A 61 6.66 -5.39 -1.98
CA ALA A 61 5.27 -5.73 -1.72
C ALA A 61 5.15 -6.80 -0.63
N GLY A 62 6.02 -7.81 -0.62
CA GLY A 62 6.04 -8.84 0.43
C GLY A 62 6.41 -8.31 1.82
N ILE A 63 7.26 -7.29 1.93
CA ILE A 63 7.53 -6.61 3.22
C ILE A 63 6.28 -5.86 3.68
N TYR A 64 5.60 -5.18 2.75
CA TYR A 64 4.38 -4.44 3.04
C TYR A 64 3.22 -5.37 3.45
N GLN A 65 3.04 -6.48 2.74
CA GLN A 65 2.08 -7.54 3.06
C GLN A 65 2.25 -8.04 4.50
N ARG A 66 3.46 -8.46 4.89
CA ARG A 66 3.75 -8.90 6.27
C ARG A 66 3.49 -7.83 7.34
N THR A 67 3.51 -6.56 6.96
CA THR A 67 3.21 -5.44 7.86
C THR A 67 1.70 -5.27 8.03
N LEU A 68 0.94 -5.38 6.94
CA LEU A 68 -0.52 -5.28 6.91
C LEU A 68 -1.22 -6.47 7.58
N GLU A 69 -0.68 -7.68 7.42
CA GLU A 69 -1.17 -8.89 8.09
C GLU A 69 -1.27 -8.73 9.61
N LYS A 70 -0.35 -7.94 10.22
CA LYS A 70 -0.35 -7.69 11.67
C LYS A 70 -1.55 -6.92 12.18
N ILE A 71 -2.22 -6.19 11.29
CA ILE A 71 -3.47 -5.48 11.57
C ILE A 71 -4.67 -6.13 10.88
N GLY A 72 -4.51 -7.36 10.37
CA GLY A 72 -5.59 -8.17 9.81
C GLY A 72 -6.01 -7.82 8.39
N ILE A 73 -5.22 -6.99 7.68
CA ILE A 73 -5.50 -6.64 6.28
C ILE A 73 -4.81 -7.66 5.38
N ASP A 74 -5.58 -8.22 4.44
CA ASP A 74 -5.06 -9.16 3.45
C ASP A 74 -4.64 -8.42 2.17
N LEU A 75 -3.44 -8.70 1.69
CA LEU A 75 -2.87 -8.09 0.49
C LEU A 75 -2.47 -9.20 -0.48
N THR A 76 -3.04 -9.19 -1.67
CA THR A 76 -2.64 -10.08 -2.77
C THR A 76 -1.53 -9.42 -3.60
N ILE A 77 -0.45 -10.14 -3.85
CA ILE A 77 0.63 -9.70 -4.75
C ILE A 77 0.47 -10.43 -6.07
N ARG A 78 0.36 -9.69 -7.18
CA ARG A 78 0.29 -10.24 -8.53
C ARG A 78 1.45 -9.75 -9.38
N SER A 79 2.32 -10.67 -9.76
CA SER A 79 3.40 -10.41 -10.71
C SER A 79 2.87 -10.53 -12.14
N LEU A 80 3.13 -9.51 -12.95
CA LEU A 80 2.69 -9.42 -14.34
C LEU A 80 3.86 -8.99 -15.23
N ASP A 81 3.79 -9.32 -16.51
CA ASP A 81 4.75 -8.80 -17.49
C ASP A 81 4.55 -7.29 -17.75
N GLY A 82 5.54 -6.67 -18.41
CA GLY A 82 5.53 -5.23 -18.68
C GLY A 82 4.35 -4.77 -19.55
N ASP A 83 3.92 -5.59 -20.52
CA ASP A 83 2.84 -5.26 -21.43
C ASP A 83 1.48 -5.27 -20.72
N GLN A 84 1.26 -6.26 -19.84
CA GLN A 84 0.08 -6.36 -18.99
C GLN A 84 0.00 -5.21 -17.99
N ILE A 85 1.14 -4.87 -17.35
CA ILE A 85 1.23 -3.71 -16.46
C ILE A 85 0.89 -2.43 -17.23
N GLN A 86 1.45 -2.23 -18.42
CA GLN A 86 1.20 -1.03 -19.22
C GLN A 86 -0.26 -0.94 -19.67
N SER A 87 -0.86 -2.05 -20.12
CA SER A 87 -2.27 -2.11 -20.51
C SER A 87 -3.21 -1.81 -19.34
N ARG A 88 -2.92 -2.32 -18.14
CA ARG A 88 -3.70 -2.02 -16.94
C ARG A 88 -3.50 -0.59 -16.46
N LYS A 89 -2.27 -0.05 -16.53
CA LYS A 89 -1.95 1.36 -16.27
C LYS A 89 -2.79 2.29 -17.14
N GLN A 90 -2.82 2.07 -18.45
CA GLN A 90 -3.58 2.89 -19.41
C GLN A 90 -5.09 2.87 -19.16
N ARG A 91 -5.61 1.77 -18.62
CA ARG A 91 -7.03 1.58 -18.34
C ARG A 91 -7.42 1.89 -16.89
N PHE A 92 -6.46 2.29 -16.05
CA PHE A 92 -6.65 2.44 -14.59
C PHE A 92 -7.25 1.18 -13.92
N ASP A 93 -6.88 0.01 -14.44
CA ASP A 93 -7.37 -1.32 -14.03
C ASP A 93 -6.42 -1.95 -12.99
N PHE A 94 -6.33 -1.29 -11.83
CA PHE A 94 -5.51 -1.70 -10.69
C PHE A 94 -5.97 -0.98 -9.42
N GLU A 95 -5.77 -1.61 -8.27
CA GLU A 95 -5.97 -0.96 -6.97
C GLU A 95 -4.69 -0.25 -6.53
N VAL A 96 -3.54 -0.94 -6.63
CA VAL A 96 -2.24 -0.39 -6.31
C VAL A 96 -1.17 -0.84 -7.31
N LEU A 97 -0.29 0.10 -7.67
CA LEU A 97 0.92 -0.13 -8.45
C LEU A 97 2.12 0.47 -7.73
N ILE A 98 3.30 -0.14 -7.89
CA ILE A 98 4.56 0.47 -7.47
C ILE A 98 5.07 1.34 -8.63
N GLY A 99 5.02 2.66 -8.43
CA GLY A 99 5.51 3.63 -9.41
C GLY A 99 7.02 3.82 -9.30
N SER A 100 7.78 3.17 -10.17
CA SER A 100 9.23 3.41 -10.32
C SER A 100 9.55 4.56 -11.29
N SER A 101 8.58 5.02 -12.07
CA SER A 101 8.70 6.12 -13.04
C SER A 101 7.41 6.95 -13.09
N GLY A 102 7.54 8.27 -13.31
CA GLY A 102 6.41 9.21 -13.43
C GLY A 102 6.28 10.25 -12.30
N PHE A 103 6.94 10.04 -11.16
CA PHE A 103 7.04 11.02 -10.06
C PHE A 103 8.48 11.51 -9.87
N ASN A 104 9.21 11.64 -10.97
CA ASN A 104 10.57 12.19 -10.93
C ASN A 104 10.47 13.67 -10.60
N ASN A 105 11.15 14.10 -9.53
CA ASN A 105 11.28 15.51 -9.22
C ASN A 105 12.10 16.18 -10.34
N SER A 106 11.46 17.01 -11.15
CA SER A 106 12.16 17.93 -12.06
C SER A 106 12.53 19.21 -11.31
N LEU A 107 13.72 19.76 -11.59
CA LEU A 107 14.14 21.08 -11.12
C LEU A 107 13.35 22.23 -11.76
N SER A 108 12.44 21.93 -12.68
CA SER A 108 11.45 22.86 -13.23
C SER A 108 10.09 22.18 -13.27
N PRO A 109 9.34 22.20 -12.15
CA PRO A 109 7.96 21.73 -12.12
C PRO A 109 7.13 22.66 -13.03
N GLY A 110 6.52 22.11 -14.09
CA GLY A 110 5.70 22.95 -14.97
C GLY A 110 5.12 22.29 -16.22
N ILE A 111 5.71 21.20 -16.74
CA ILE A 111 5.19 20.55 -17.97
C ILE A 111 4.61 19.14 -17.74
N GLU A 112 4.92 18.47 -16.61
CA GLU A 112 4.44 17.10 -16.35
C GLU A 112 3.94 16.88 -14.91
N GLN A 113 3.64 17.95 -14.15
CA GLN A 113 3.03 17.84 -12.82
C GLN A 113 1.56 18.25 -12.83
#